data_AF-A0A3W2X599-F1
#
_entry.id   AF-A0A3W2X599-F1
#
_cell.length_a   1.000
_cell.length_b   1.000
_cell.length_c   1.000
_cell.angle_alpha   90.00
_cell.angle_beta   90.00
_cell.angle_gamma   90.00
#
_symmetry.space_group_name_H-M   'P 1'
#
loop_
_entity.id
_entity.type
_entity.pdbx_description
1 polymer ?
#
loop_
_entity_poly.entity_id
_entity_poly.type
_entity_poly.pdbx_seq_one_letter_code
_entity_poly.pdbx_strand_id
1 'polypeptide(L)'
;MSEINYQALREAAVAIETVATPQKLLAFRMKVTPSVVLALLDERDALNERIAELEANLAELAEDQQKAIESIKQADAAVKLAHEKFSVLAAENAELKQSEKEFNNFCRQEYYGWEDNFTETPATDAFLAEIRAAARNEGINYTASRLAAAFNHGFINKSLREVFDVTRMILSAKEELANEAHPIDGLSGEYAEKSLEEWAEQIRKGGNQ
;
A
#
# COMPACT_ATOMS: atom_id res chain seq x y z
N MET A 1 1.63 -43.16 -8.32
CA MET A 1 1.16 -43.19 -6.92
C MET A 1 -0.11 -44.00 -6.89
N SER A 2 -0.13 -45.13 -6.18
CA SER A 2 -1.38 -45.83 -5.89
C SER A 2 -2.26 -44.88 -5.10
N GLU A 3 -3.41 -44.52 -5.65
CA GLU A 3 -4.37 -43.61 -5.03
C GLU A 3 -4.82 -44.21 -3.69
N ILE A 4 -4.32 -43.67 -2.59
CA ILE A 4 -4.74 -44.08 -1.26
C ILE A 4 -6.18 -43.63 -1.10
N ASN A 5 -7.10 -44.55 -0.85
CA ASN A 5 -8.47 -44.19 -0.56
C ASN A 5 -8.60 -43.78 0.92
N TYR A 6 -8.29 -42.51 1.22
CA TYR A 6 -8.31 -41.95 2.58
C TYR A 6 -9.67 -42.11 3.26
N GLN A 7 -10.76 -41.95 2.50
CA GLN A 7 -12.12 -42.08 3.03
C GLN A 7 -12.41 -43.52 3.48
N ALA A 8 -12.09 -44.52 2.65
CA ALA A 8 -12.26 -45.93 3.00
C ALA A 8 -11.35 -46.36 4.17
N LEU A 9 -10.14 -45.79 4.26
CA LEU A 9 -9.22 -46.04 5.37
C LEU A 9 -9.78 -45.47 6.68
N ARG A 10 -10.31 -44.24 6.65
CA ARG A 10 -10.93 -43.56 7.79
C ARG A 10 -12.19 -44.28 8.25
N GLU A 11 -13.06 -44.69 7.33
CA GLU A 11 -14.27 -45.47 7.65
C GLU A 11 -13.94 -46.82 8.28
N ALA A 12 -12.95 -47.54 7.77
CA ALA A 12 -12.51 -48.81 8.34
C ALA A 12 -11.91 -48.65 9.75
N ALA A 13 -11.14 -47.58 9.99
CA ALA A 13 -10.57 -47.26 11.29
C ALA A 13 -11.67 -46.96 12.33
N VAL A 14 -12.60 -46.05 11.99
CA VAL A 14 -13.74 -45.67 12.84
C VAL A 14 -14.66 -46.86 13.12
N ALA A 15 -14.87 -47.73 12.14
CA ALA A 15 -15.71 -48.93 12.31
C ALA A 15 -15.15 -49.88 13.38
N ILE A 16 -13.83 -50.03 13.50
CA ILE A 16 -13.18 -50.82 14.56
C ILE A 16 -13.22 -50.10 15.90
N GLU A 17 -12.88 -48.80 15.91
CA GLU A 17 -12.84 -47.97 17.11
C GLU A 17 -14.20 -47.99 17.84
N THR A 18 -15.29 -47.95 17.08
CA THR A 18 -16.66 -48.00 17.62
C THR A 18 -17.05 -49.36 18.19
N VAL A 19 -16.81 -50.46 17.45
CA VAL A 19 -17.07 -51.83 17.92
C VAL A 19 -16.09 -52.79 17.24
N ALA A 20 -15.18 -53.37 18.00
CA ALA A 20 -14.17 -54.30 17.49
C ALA A 20 -14.75 -55.72 17.28
N THR A 21 -15.16 -56.03 16.05
CA THR A 21 -15.53 -57.40 15.63
C THR A 21 -14.43 -58.02 14.76
N PRO A 22 -14.30 -59.37 14.71
CA PRO A 22 -13.33 -60.03 13.84
C PRO A 22 -13.44 -59.64 12.36
N GLN A 23 -14.67 -59.44 11.87
CA GLN A 23 -14.95 -59.01 10.50
C GLN A 23 -14.43 -57.60 10.21
N LYS A 24 -14.65 -56.66 11.14
CA LYS A 24 -14.14 -55.29 11.02
C LYS A 24 -12.62 -55.26 11.12
N LEU A 25 -12.04 -56.06 12.00
CA LEU A 25 -10.58 -56.21 12.14
C LEU A 25 -9.91 -56.76 10.88
N LEU A 26 -10.55 -57.71 10.21
CA LEU A 26 -10.12 -58.20 8.90
C LEU A 26 -10.23 -57.11 7.83
N ALA A 27 -11.35 -56.40 7.76
CA ALA A 27 -11.57 -55.34 6.78
C ALA A 27 -10.52 -54.22 6.89
N PHE A 28 -10.19 -53.79 8.11
CA PHE A 28 -9.12 -52.80 8.35
C PHE A 28 -7.74 -53.33 7.96
N ARG A 29 -7.38 -54.57 8.31
CA ARG A 29 -6.09 -55.18 7.90
C ARG A 29 -5.93 -55.27 6.39
N MET A 30 -7.02 -55.51 5.65
CA MET A 30 -7.01 -55.51 4.19
C MET A 30 -6.81 -54.11 3.59
N LYS A 31 -7.14 -53.04 4.33
CA LYS A 31 -6.96 -51.64 3.90
C LYS A 31 -5.62 -51.06 4.36
N VAL A 32 -5.18 -51.37 5.58
CA VAL A 32 -3.92 -50.91 6.19
C VAL A 32 -2.80 -51.89 5.84
N THR A 33 -2.51 -51.98 4.55
CA THR A 33 -1.40 -52.79 4.06
C THR A 33 -0.07 -52.06 4.32
N PRO A 34 1.07 -52.77 4.42
CA PRO A 34 2.37 -52.11 4.58
C PRO A 34 2.66 -51.06 3.50
N SER A 35 2.21 -51.27 2.26
CA SER A 35 2.36 -50.29 1.18
C SER A 35 1.55 -49.02 1.41
N VAL A 36 0.33 -49.13 1.93
CA VAL A 36 -0.49 -47.96 2.30
C VAL A 36 0.15 -47.18 3.44
N VAL A 37 0.69 -47.88 4.46
CA VAL A 37 1.37 -47.23 5.59
C VAL A 37 2.62 -46.48 5.11
N LEU A 38 3.44 -47.10 4.26
CA LEU A 38 4.64 -46.45 3.70
C LEU A 38 4.25 -45.22 2.86
N ALA A 39 3.26 -45.33 1.98
CA ALA A 39 2.83 -44.22 1.15
C ALA A 39 2.27 -43.03 1.97
N LEU A 40 1.58 -43.28 3.08
CA LEU A 40 1.15 -42.22 4.01
C LEU A 40 2.33 -41.57 4.73
N LEU A 41 3.37 -42.35 5.09
CA LEU A 41 4.58 -41.82 5.72
C LEU A 41 5.37 -40.95 4.74
N ASP A 42 5.51 -41.38 3.48
CA ASP A 42 6.16 -40.64 2.40
C ASP A 42 5.42 -39.33 2.10
N GLU A 43 4.08 -39.37 2.01
CA GLU A 43 3.27 -38.16 1.82
C GLU A 43 3.40 -37.20 3.00
N ARG A 44 3.40 -37.71 4.23
CA ARG A 44 3.60 -36.87 5.42
C ARG A 44 5.00 -36.24 5.45
N ASP A 45 6.04 -36.94 4.99
CA ASP A 45 7.38 -36.34 4.87
C ASP A 45 7.40 -35.24 3.79
N ALA A 46 6.80 -35.49 2.62
CA ALA A 46 6.70 -34.50 1.55
C ALA A 46 5.89 -33.25 1.98
N LEU A 47 4.79 -33.44 2.72
CA LEU A 47 4.00 -32.34 3.26
C LEU A 47 4.79 -31.53 4.32
N ASN A 48 5.55 -32.19 5.19
CA ASN A 48 6.40 -31.50 6.16
C ASN A 48 7.50 -30.68 5.48
N GLU A 49 8.12 -31.22 4.43
CA GLU A 49 9.11 -30.48 3.63
C GLU A 49 8.46 -29.26 2.96
N ARG A 50 7.27 -29.42 2.39
CA ARG A 50 6.52 -28.31 1.79
C ARG A 50 6.12 -27.24 2.80
N ILE A 51 5.75 -27.62 4.02
CA ILE A 51 5.46 -26.68 5.11
C ILE A 51 6.71 -25.88 5.47
N ALA A 52 7.86 -26.55 5.64
CA ALA A 52 9.11 -25.87 5.95
C ALA A 52 9.53 -24.88 4.85
N GLU A 53 9.35 -25.23 3.57
CA GLU A 53 9.56 -24.30 2.45
C GLU A 53 8.63 -23.08 2.50
N LEU A 54 7.34 -23.29 2.77
CA LEU A 54 6.37 -22.21 2.84
C LEU A 54 6.63 -21.29 4.03
N GLU A 55 7.03 -21.83 5.18
CA GLU A 55 7.43 -21.06 6.35
C GLU A 55 8.68 -20.21 6.07
N ALA A 56 9.67 -20.76 5.37
CA ALA A 56 10.86 -20.02 4.95
C ALA A 56 10.52 -18.86 3.98
N ASN A 57 9.70 -19.13 2.96
CA ASN A 57 9.26 -18.11 2.00
C ASN A 57 8.42 -17.00 2.66
N LEU A 58 7.57 -17.34 3.63
CA LEU A 58 6.80 -16.35 4.39
C LEU A 58 7.70 -15.47 5.25
N ALA A 59 8.76 -16.03 5.85
CA ALA A 59 9.73 -15.27 6.62
C ALA A 59 10.50 -14.28 5.74
N GLU A 60 10.95 -14.71 4.55
CA GLU A 60 11.61 -13.84 3.57
C GLU A 60 10.70 -12.71 3.10
N LEU A 61 9.45 -13.03 2.74
CA LEU A 61 8.47 -12.02 2.31
C LEU A 61 8.16 -10.98 3.42
N ALA A 62 8.09 -11.43 4.68
CA ALA A 62 7.89 -10.53 5.81
C ALA A 62 9.09 -9.58 6.01
N GLU A 63 10.32 -10.07 5.82
CA GLU A 63 11.52 -9.25 5.89
C GLU A 63 11.56 -8.20 4.78
N ASP A 64 11.26 -8.60 3.54
CA ASP A 64 11.19 -7.67 2.40
C ASP A 64 10.10 -6.62 2.57
N GLN A 65 8.94 -7.02 3.10
CA GLN A 65 7.86 -6.09 3.42
C GLN A 65 8.30 -5.07 4.48
N GLN A 66 9.03 -5.51 5.52
CA GLN A 66 9.55 -4.62 6.55
C GLN A 66 10.56 -3.62 5.97
N LYS A 67 11.49 -4.07 5.13
CA LYS A 67 12.45 -3.19 4.43
C LYS A 67 11.74 -2.17 3.55
N ALA A 68 10.70 -2.58 2.82
CA ALA A 68 9.90 -1.67 1.99
C ALA A 68 9.18 -0.60 2.83
N ILE A 69 8.62 -0.98 3.98
CA ILE A 69 7.98 -0.04 4.92
C ILE A 69 9.00 0.98 5.44
N GLU A 70 10.21 0.55 5.81
CA GLU A 70 11.27 1.43 6.29
C GLU A 70 11.75 2.40 5.21
N SER A 71 11.94 1.92 3.98
CA SER A 71 12.31 2.76 2.83
C SER A 71 11.25 3.84 2.55
N ILE A 72 9.96 3.48 2.60
CA ILE A 72 8.86 4.44 2.40
C ILE A 72 8.86 5.50 3.50
N LYS A 73 9.07 5.12 4.77
CA LYS A 73 9.17 6.08 5.88
C LYS A 73 10.33 7.06 5.71
N GLN A 74 11.47 6.58 5.22
CA GLN A 74 12.62 7.45 4.94
C GLN A 74 12.34 8.41 3.79
N ALA A 75 11.71 7.94 2.73
CA ALA A 75 11.31 8.78 1.60
C ALA A 75 10.32 9.88 2.03
N ASP A 76 9.32 9.53 2.85
CA ASP A 76 8.34 10.47 3.38
C ASP A 76 9.01 11.57 4.25
N ALA A 77 9.92 11.18 5.14
CA ALA A 77 10.69 12.12 5.94
C ALA A 77 11.56 13.06 5.09
N ALA A 78 12.17 12.55 4.02
CA ALA A 78 12.97 13.34 3.09
C ALA A 78 12.10 14.36 2.32
N VAL A 79 10.90 13.95 1.88
CA VAL A 79 9.94 14.83 1.21
C VAL A 79 9.45 15.92 2.15
N LYS A 80 9.11 15.59 3.40
CA LYS A 80 8.70 16.56 4.41
C LYS A 80 9.79 17.61 4.68
N LEU A 81 11.04 17.16 4.87
CA LEU A 81 12.18 18.06 5.06
C LEU A 81 12.42 18.95 3.83
N ALA A 82 12.30 18.40 2.62
CA ALA A 82 12.42 19.19 1.41
C ALA A 82 11.31 20.25 1.33
N HIS A 83 10.06 19.88 1.65
CA HIS A 83 8.94 20.81 1.68
C HIS A 83 9.13 21.95 2.68
N GLU A 84 9.63 21.65 3.89
CA GLU A 84 9.97 22.65 4.89
C GLU A 84 11.06 23.62 4.38
N LYS A 85 12.15 23.08 3.81
CA LYS A 85 13.24 23.91 3.24
C LYS A 85 12.77 24.78 2.08
N PHE A 86 11.95 24.24 1.19
CA PHE A 86 11.39 25.02 0.08
C PHE A 86 10.42 26.10 0.57
N SER A 87 9.67 25.84 1.63
CA SER A 87 8.78 26.83 2.24
C SER A 87 9.57 27.99 2.84
N VAL A 88 10.69 27.71 3.51
CA VAL A 88 11.61 28.74 4.02
C VAL A 88 12.21 29.55 2.88
N LEU A 89 12.74 28.89 1.84
CA LEU A 89 13.30 29.58 0.67
C LEU A 89 12.25 30.42 -0.07
N ALA A 90 11.00 29.97 -0.14
CA ALA A 90 9.91 30.74 -0.72
C ALA A 90 9.62 32.01 0.10
N ALA A 91 9.67 31.92 1.44
CA ALA A 91 9.52 33.06 2.33
C ALA A 91 10.69 34.06 2.18
N GLU A 92 11.94 33.59 2.19
CA GLU A 92 13.12 34.42 1.96
C GLU A 92 13.06 35.14 0.59
N ASN A 93 12.64 34.44 -0.47
CA ASN A 93 12.45 35.04 -1.78
C ASN A 93 11.34 36.10 -1.79
N ALA A 94 10.25 35.90 -1.03
CA ALA A 94 9.18 36.89 -0.90
C ALA A 94 9.69 38.15 -0.17
N GLU A 95 10.49 37.99 0.88
CA GLU A 95 11.12 39.10 1.61
C GLU A 95 12.14 39.84 0.75
N LEU A 96 12.98 39.14 -0.02
CA LEU A 96 13.92 39.76 -0.96
C LEU A 96 13.20 40.57 -2.03
N LYS A 97 12.14 40.01 -2.64
CA LYS A 97 11.28 40.72 -3.59
C LYS A 97 10.67 41.96 -2.92
N GLN A 98 10.20 41.86 -1.67
CA GLN A 98 9.65 43.00 -0.95
C GLN A 98 10.71 44.09 -0.69
N SER A 99 11.93 43.70 -0.30
CA SER A 99 13.05 44.62 -0.11
C SER A 99 13.43 45.33 -1.43
N GLU A 100 13.41 44.63 -2.56
CA GLU A 100 13.63 45.22 -3.89
C GLU A 100 12.54 46.25 -4.24
N LYS A 101 11.27 46.00 -3.88
CA LYS A 101 10.19 47.01 -4.04
C LYS A 101 10.45 48.26 -3.21
N GLU A 102 10.84 48.08 -1.96
CA GLU A 102 11.12 49.19 -1.05
C GLU A 102 12.31 50.02 -1.51
N PHE A 103 13.37 49.36 -1.97
CA PHE A 103 14.53 50.02 -2.57
C PHE A 103 14.16 50.83 -3.82
N ASN A 104 13.38 50.24 -4.73
CA ASN A 104 12.88 50.94 -5.92
C ASN A 104 12.03 52.16 -5.56
N ASN A 105 11.18 52.06 -4.53
CA ASN A 105 10.37 53.18 -4.06
C ASN A 105 11.24 54.31 -3.47
N PHE A 106 12.26 53.96 -2.68
CA PHE A 106 13.23 54.92 -2.17
C PHE A 106 13.97 55.64 -3.30
N CYS A 107 14.52 54.89 -4.26
CA CYS A 107 15.26 55.48 -5.38
C CYS A 107 14.39 56.38 -6.27
N ARG A 108 13.10 56.06 -6.43
CA ARG A 108 12.13 56.91 -7.14
C ARG A 108 11.91 58.27 -6.46
N GLN A 109 11.97 58.31 -5.13
CA GLN A 109 11.79 59.54 -4.35
C GLN A 109 13.05 60.44 -4.42
N GLU A 110 14.23 59.83 -4.39
CA GLU A 110 15.51 60.54 -4.33
C GLU A 110 16.11 60.87 -5.72
N TYR A 111 15.75 60.12 -6.77
CA TYR A 111 16.35 60.25 -8.10
C TYR A 111 15.30 60.38 -9.21
N TYR A 112 15.30 61.53 -9.89
CA TYR A 112 14.44 61.76 -11.05
C TYR A 112 14.90 60.90 -12.23
N GLY A 113 14.03 59.99 -12.69
CA GLY A 113 14.31 59.09 -13.81
C GLY A 113 14.73 57.66 -13.42
N TRP A 114 14.53 57.25 -12.15
CA TRP A 114 14.69 55.85 -11.76
C TRP A 114 13.71 54.93 -12.50
N GLU A 115 14.21 53.82 -13.03
CA GLU A 115 13.40 52.72 -13.58
C GLU A 115 13.38 51.57 -12.59
N ASP A 116 12.19 51.06 -12.30
CA ASP A 116 12.04 49.87 -11.45
C ASP A 116 12.67 48.67 -12.18
N ASN A 117 13.74 48.12 -11.62
CA ASN A 117 14.20 46.78 -12.00
C ASN A 117 13.70 45.82 -10.94
N PHE A 118 12.90 44.83 -11.37
CA PHE A 118 12.43 43.75 -10.53
C PHE A 118 13.02 42.45 -11.05
N THR A 119 13.73 41.71 -10.20
CA THR A 119 14.28 40.42 -10.60
C THR A 119 13.17 39.36 -10.52
N GLU A 120 12.40 39.24 -11.60
CA GLU A 120 11.44 38.14 -11.74
C GLU A 120 12.19 36.79 -11.91
N THR A 121 11.62 35.73 -11.34
CA THR A 121 12.18 34.37 -11.39
C THR A 121 11.24 33.38 -12.10
N PRO A 122 10.75 33.69 -13.31
CA PRO A 122 9.71 32.89 -13.97
C PRO A 122 10.15 31.45 -14.26
N ALA A 123 11.45 31.23 -14.51
CA ALA A 123 12.01 29.90 -14.68
C ALA A 123 11.93 29.05 -13.40
N THR A 124 12.19 29.64 -12.24
CA THR A 124 12.07 28.97 -10.93
C THR A 124 10.61 28.67 -10.61
N ASP A 125 9.71 29.62 -10.87
CA ASP A 125 8.28 29.46 -10.62
C ASP A 125 7.68 28.36 -11.51
N ALA A 126 8.09 28.31 -12.79
CA ALA A 126 7.72 27.22 -13.71
C ALA A 126 8.26 25.87 -13.24
N PHE A 127 9.54 25.80 -12.85
CA PHE A 127 10.15 24.56 -12.35
C PHE A 127 9.47 24.03 -11.07
N LEU A 128 9.13 24.91 -10.12
CA LEU A 128 8.40 24.52 -8.90
C LEU A 128 6.98 24.05 -9.22
N ALA A 129 6.31 24.66 -10.20
CA ALA A 129 5.00 24.22 -10.66
C ALA A 129 5.08 22.83 -11.32
N GLU A 130 6.11 22.59 -12.15
CA GLU A 130 6.38 21.29 -12.78
C GLU A 130 6.65 20.19 -11.75
N ILE A 131 7.53 20.44 -10.78
CA ILE A 131 7.81 19.48 -9.68
C ILE A 131 6.52 19.16 -8.93
N ARG A 132 5.74 20.18 -8.57
CA ARG A 132 4.49 19.99 -7.82
C ARG A 132 3.49 19.16 -8.63
N ALA A 133 3.38 19.40 -9.93
CA ALA A 133 2.52 18.61 -10.82
C ALA A 133 3.00 17.16 -10.93
N ALA A 134 4.31 16.93 -11.09
CA ALA A 134 4.90 15.60 -11.14
C ALA A 134 4.66 14.81 -9.84
N ALA A 135 4.96 15.41 -8.68
CA ALA A 135 4.77 14.78 -7.38
C ALA A 135 3.30 14.38 -7.13
N ARG A 136 2.34 15.23 -7.52
CA ARG A 136 0.91 14.92 -7.43
C ARG A 136 0.52 13.73 -8.32
N ASN A 137 1.00 13.71 -9.56
CA ASN A 137 0.74 12.62 -10.49
C ASN A 137 1.32 11.28 -9.99
N GLU A 138 2.52 11.30 -9.42
CA GLU A 138 3.16 10.14 -8.82
C GLU A 138 2.40 9.63 -7.59
N GLY A 139 1.98 10.53 -6.69
CA GLY A 139 1.16 10.18 -5.54
C GLY A 139 -0.17 9.52 -5.93
N ILE A 140 -0.85 10.04 -6.95
CA ILE A 140 -2.09 9.45 -7.48
C ILE A 140 -1.83 8.06 -8.06
N ASN A 141 -0.78 7.91 -8.87
CA ASN A 141 -0.39 6.62 -9.44
C ASN A 141 -0.11 5.59 -8.35
N TYR A 142 0.62 6.00 -7.32
CA TYR A 142 0.97 5.14 -6.20
C TYR A 142 -0.27 4.64 -5.47
N THR A 143 -1.21 5.53 -5.14
CA THR A 143 -2.48 5.17 -4.46
C THR A 143 -3.34 4.23 -5.30
N ALA A 144 -3.50 4.52 -6.61
CA ALA A 144 -4.21 3.65 -7.53
C ALA A 144 -3.56 2.25 -7.63
N SER A 145 -2.23 2.20 -7.68
CA SER A 145 -1.47 0.95 -7.78
C SER A 145 -1.58 0.12 -6.51
N ARG A 146 -1.52 0.75 -5.33
CA ARG A 146 -1.72 0.07 -4.03
C ARG A 146 -3.12 -0.50 -3.90
N LEU A 147 -4.15 0.23 -4.33
CA LEU A 147 -5.53 -0.25 -4.35
C LEU A 147 -5.67 -1.49 -5.25
N ALA A 148 -5.14 -1.42 -6.48
CA ALA A 148 -5.19 -2.52 -7.42
C ALA A 148 -4.42 -3.76 -6.90
N ALA A 149 -3.25 -3.56 -6.31
CA ALA A 149 -2.48 -4.64 -5.69
C ALA A 149 -3.23 -5.28 -4.51
N ALA A 150 -3.83 -4.47 -3.64
CA ALA A 150 -4.60 -4.97 -2.51
C ALA A 150 -5.77 -5.87 -2.95
N PHE A 151 -6.45 -5.52 -4.05
CA PHE A 151 -7.47 -6.37 -4.65
C PHE A 151 -6.88 -7.67 -5.23
N ASN A 152 -5.83 -7.57 -6.05
CA ASN A 152 -5.22 -8.76 -6.70
C ASN A 152 -4.67 -9.78 -5.69
N HIS A 153 -4.25 -9.33 -4.51
CA HIS A 153 -3.76 -10.19 -3.42
C HIS A 153 -4.85 -10.62 -2.44
N GLY A 154 -6.12 -10.28 -2.69
CA GLY A 154 -7.26 -10.75 -1.89
C GLY A 154 -7.51 -10.00 -0.58
N PHE A 155 -6.88 -8.85 -0.35
CA PHE A 155 -7.12 -8.01 0.83
C PHE A 155 -8.45 -7.24 0.77
N ILE A 156 -9.03 -7.09 -0.43
CA ILE A 156 -10.28 -6.37 -0.66
C ILE A 156 -11.35 -7.34 -1.14
N ASN A 157 -12.39 -7.52 -0.34
CA ASN A 157 -13.54 -8.35 -0.68
C ASN A 157 -14.64 -7.54 -1.39
N LYS A 158 -14.34 -7.06 -2.60
CA LYS A 158 -15.26 -6.30 -3.47
C LYS A 158 -15.27 -6.87 -4.88
N SER A 159 -16.24 -6.48 -5.69
CA SER A 159 -16.28 -6.91 -7.09
C SER A 159 -15.18 -6.23 -7.92
N LEU A 160 -14.70 -6.91 -8.96
CA LEU A 160 -13.76 -6.32 -9.94
C LEU A 160 -14.26 -4.98 -10.48
N ARG A 161 -15.58 -4.85 -10.68
CA ARG A 161 -16.20 -3.64 -11.21
C ARG A 161 -16.09 -2.47 -10.24
N GLU A 162 -16.41 -2.69 -8.96
CA GLU A 162 -16.27 -1.64 -7.95
C GLU A 162 -14.81 -1.20 -7.80
N VAL A 163 -13.87 -2.15 -7.73
CA VAL A 163 -12.44 -1.80 -7.61
C VAL A 163 -11.97 -1.07 -8.87
N PHE A 164 -12.37 -1.50 -10.06
CA PHE A 164 -12.07 -0.80 -11.30
C PHE A 164 -12.58 0.64 -11.30
N ASP A 165 -13.83 0.86 -10.90
CA ASP A 165 -14.45 2.19 -10.87
C ASP A 165 -13.71 3.10 -9.87
N VAL A 166 -13.34 2.60 -8.68
CA VAL A 166 -12.57 3.37 -7.68
C VAL A 166 -11.14 3.64 -8.14
N THR A 167 -10.43 2.65 -8.70
CA THR A 167 -9.08 2.85 -9.25
C THR A 167 -9.11 3.87 -10.38
N ARG A 168 -10.11 3.83 -11.24
CA ARG A 168 -10.31 4.82 -12.31
C ARG A 168 -10.60 6.21 -11.74
N MET A 169 -11.46 6.32 -10.73
CA MET A 169 -11.77 7.57 -10.04
C MET A 169 -10.52 8.21 -9.42
N ILE A 170 -9.65 7.40 -8.80
CA ILE A 170 -8.36 7.90 -8.27
C ILE A 170 -7.48 8.43 -9.41
N LEU A 171 -7.39 7.70 -10.53
CA LEU A 171 -6.57 8.12 -11.67
C LEU A 171 -7.10 9.37 -12.38
N SER A 172 -8.43 9.59 -12.42
CA SER A 172 -9.03 10.78 -13.02
C SER A 172 -8.75 12.07 -12.24
N ALA A 173 -8.38 11.97 -10.95
CA ALA A 173 -7.96 13.12 -10.15
C ALA A 173 -6.76 13.89 -10.76
N LYS A 174 -5.98 13.26 -11.66
CA LYS A 174 -4.92 13.95 -12.41
C LYS A 174 -5.48 15.01 -13.36
N GLU A 175 -6.59 14.71 -14.02
CA GLU A 175 -7.25 15.64 -14.94
C GLU A 175 -7.92 16.77 -14.15
N GLU A 176 -8.46 16.47 -12.96
CA GLU A 176 -9.01 17.48 -12.04
C GLU A 176 -7.91 18.45 -11.57
N LEU A 177 -6.78 17.92 -11.08
CA LEU A 177 -5.63 18.71 -10.64
C LEU A 177 -4.95 19.54 -11.74
N ALA A 178 -4.99 19.08 -12.98
CA ALA A 178 -4.43 19.80 -14.11
C ALA A 178 -5.28 21.03 -14.50
N ASN A 179 -6.58 21.02 -14.16
CA ASN A 179 -7.55 22.03 -14.55
C ASN A 179 -7.97 22.96 -13.40
N GLU A 180 -7.56 22.67 -12.15
CA GLU A 180 -7.97 23.46 -10.98
C GLU A 180 -6.97 24.56 -10.59
N ALA A 181 -7.48 25.80 -10.60
CA ALA A 181 -6.73 26.98 -10.19
C ALA A 181 -6.70 27.22 -8.65
N HIS A 182 -7.43 26.42 -7.87
CA HIS A 182 -7.61 26.61 -6.42
C HIS A 182 -7.07 25.41 -5.61
N PRO A 183 -6.75 25.59 -4.30
CA PRO A 183 -6.31 24.48 -3.46
C PRO A 183 -7.42 23.45 -3.32
N ILE A 184 -7.18 22.24 -3.81
CA ILE A 184 -8.13 21.12 -3.66
C ILE A 184 -8.09 20.63 -2.21
N ASP A 185 -9.27 20.61 -1.58
CA ASP A 185 -9.49 19.93 -0.30
C ASP A 185 -9.26 18.42 -0.46
N GLY A 186 -8.37 17.85 0.34
CA GLY A 186 -7.98 16.43 0.27
C GLY A 186 -6.50 16.14 -0.04
N LEU A 187 -5.73 17.13 -0.52
CA LEU A 187 -4.27 16.98 -0.70
C LEU A 187 -3.51 16.96 0.64
N SER A 188 -4.10 17.49 1.71
CA SER A 188 -3.50 17.52 3.05
C SER A 188 -3.50 16.15 3.74
N GLY A 189 -4.34 15.22 3.30
CA GLY A 189 -4.57 13.94 3.98
C GLY A 189 -5.52 14.03 5.18
N GLU A 190 -5.92 15.23 5.62
CA GLU A 190 -6.74 15.44 6.82
C GLU A 190 -8.05 14.65 6.80
N TYR A 191 -8.72 14.58 5.65
CA TYR A 191 -9.91 13.76 5.49
C TYR A 191 -9.64 12.26 5.71
N ALA A 192 -8.52 11.75 5.18
CA ALA A 192 -8.13 10.35 5.33
C ALA A 192 -7.75 10.04 6.78
N GLU A 193 -7.01 10.93 7.44
CA GLU A 193 -6.63 10.80 8.86
C GLU A 193 -7.87 10.78 9.76
N LYS A 194 -8.79 11.73 9.57
CA LYS A 194 -10.06 11.76 10.30
C LYS A 194 -10.89 10.50 10.07
N SER A 195 -10.98 10.03 8.82
CA SER A 195 -11.70 8.80 8.49
C SER A 195 -11.10 7.58 9.19
N LEU A 196 -9.76 7.49 9.28
CA LEU A 196 -9.08 6.42 9.99
C LEU A 196 -9.41 6.42 11.49
N GLU A 197 -9.44 7.59 12.12
CA GLU A 197 -9.84 7.73 13.53
C GLU A 197 -11.28 7.25 13.76
N GLU A 198 -12.20 7.68 12.88
CA GLU A 198 -13.61 7.29 12.93
C GLU A 198 -13.80 5.77 12.75
N TRP A 199 -13.13 5.17 11.77
CA TRP A 199 -13.19 3.72 11.53
C TRP A 199 -12.58 2.92 12.68
N ALA A 200 -11.45 3.37 13.23
CA ALA A 200 -10.81 2.73 14.39
C ALA A 200 -11.72 2.78 15.63
N GLU A 201 -12.50 3.84 15.80
CA GLU A 201 -13.52 3.92 16.85
C GLU A 201 -14.69 2.97 16.61
N GLN A 202 -15.18 2.85 15.38
CA GLN A 202 -16.24 1.89 15.03
C GLN A 202 -15.82 0.45 15.29
N ILE A 203 -14.59 0.08 14.92
CA ILE A 203 -14.02 -1.26 15.18
C ILE A 203 -13.95 -1.54 16.69
N ARG A 204 -13.49 -0.57 17.49
CA ARG A 204 -13.45 -0.70 18.97
C ARG A 204 -14.83 -0.90 19.60
N LYS A 205 -15.88 -0.33 19.00
CA LYS A 205 -17.26 -0.47 19.46
C LYS A 205 -17.94 -1.76 18.97
N GLY A 206 -17.23 -2.64 18.27
CA GLY A 206 -17.77 -3.88 17.72
C GLY A 206 -18.66 -3.67 16.50
N GLY A 207 -18.49 -2.55 15.77
CA GLY A 207 -19.12 -2.36 14.48
C GLY A 207 -18.60 -3.40 13.49
N ASN A 208 -19.43 -4.40 13.17
CA ASN A 208 -19.16 -5.31 12.06
C ASN A 208 -19.45 -4.58 10.73
N GLN A 209 -18.58 -4.82 9.74
CA GLN A 209 -18.86 -4.58 8.32
C GLN A 209 -19.98 -5.49 7.81
#